data_AF-A0A2G9N7L9-F1
#
_entry.id   AF-A0A2G9N7L9-F1
#
_cell.length_a   1.000
_cell.length_b   1.000
_cell.length_c   1.000
_cell.angle_alpha   90.00
_cell.angle_beta   90.00
_cell.angle_gamma   90.00
#
_symmetry.space_group_name_H-M   'P 1'
#
loop_
_entity.id
_entity.type
_entity.pdbx_description
1 polymer ?
#
loop_
_entity_poly.entity_id
_entity_poly.type
_entity_poly.pdbx_seq_one_letter_code
_entity_poly.pdbx_strand_id
1 'polypeptide(L)'
;MKPEQYFFRYAWPCTEVLLEKKKVSQQRFNDLKFAANNNIIPLRNVLEDTYKTAFENLKNIAKAMKKDHWDISVIKRYFDEGEHNNFINSGKGEFGHAPESLKDMCRVHEGVIDSINKGFIRVEYDNERKARMCMNPYKIKLKPGDRVKIHYGYVIEKII
;
A
#
# COMPACT_ATOMS: atom_id res chain seq x y z
N MET A 1 -0.61 -12.84 -10.41
CA MET A 1 -1.53 -12.17 -9.47
C MET A 1 -2.53 -11.37 -10.29
N LYS A 2 -3.82 -11.34 -9.92
CA LYS A 2 -4.79 -10.50 -10.61
C LYS A 2 -4.52 -9.00 -10.31
N PRO A 3 -4.79 -8.06 -11.24
CA PRO A 3 -4.58 -6.63 -11.03
C PRO A 3 -5.24 -6.08 -9.76
N GLU A 4 -6.49 -6.49 -9.49
CA GLU A 4 -7.29 -6.07 -8.33
C GLU A 4 -6.65 -6.54 -7.04
N GLN A 5 -6.15 -7.78 -7.03
CA GLN A 5 -5.46 -8.33 -5.85
C GLN A 5 -4.16 -7.58 -5.58
N TYR A 6 -3.41 -7.24 -6.62
CA TYR A 6 -2.17 -6.48 -6.48
C TYR A 6 -2.45 -5.07 -5.97
N PHE A 7 -3.39 -4.35 -6.60
CA PHE A 7 -3.81 -3.03 -6.15
C PHE A 7 -4.29 -3.06 -4.69
N PHE A 8 -5.20 -3.97 -4.37
CA PHE A 8 -5.81 -4.02 -3.05
C PHE A 8 -4.78 -4.36 -1.95
N ARG A 9 -3.79 -5.20 -2.26
CA ARG A 9 -2.70 -5.50 -1.32
C ARG A 9 -1.92 -4.25 -0.92
N TYR A 10 -1.63 -3.37 -1.88
CA TYR A 10 -0.93 -2.13 -1.61
C TYR A 10 -1.84 -1.05 -1.02
N ALA A 11 -3.12 -1.00 -1.41
CA ALA A 11 -4.05 0.05 -1.00
C ALA A 11 -4.70 -0.18 0.38
N TRP A 12 -4.96 -1.44 0.73
CA TRP A 12 -5.62 -1.82 2.00
C TRP A 12 -5.02 -1.15 3.24
N PRO A 13 -3.69 -1.09 3.42
CA PRO A 13 -3.07 -0.42 4.56
C PRO A 13 -3.54 1.03 4.79
N CYS A 14 -3.92 1.76 3.75
CA CYS A 14 -4.39 3.14 3.85
C CYS A 14 -5.87 3.28 4.24
N THR A 15 -6.63 2.19 4.31
CA THR A 15 -8.10 2.27 4.53
C THR A 15 -8.43 2.84 5.91
N GLU A 16 -7.58 2.63 6.90
CA GLU A 16 -7.75 3.19 8.25
C GLU A 16 -7.70 4.73 8.22
N VAL A 17 -6.74 5.31 7.48
CA VAL A 17 -6.69 6.76 7.25
C VAL A 17 -7.95 7.26 6.53
N LEU A 18 -8.46 6.50 5.57
CA LEU A 18 -9.71 6.85 4.88
C LEU A 18 -10.91 6.82 5.84
N LEU A 19 -10.92 5.90 6.81
CA LEU A 19 -11.97 5.79 7.82
C LEU A 19 -11.92 6.97 8.78
N GLU A 20 -10.73 7.30 9.30
CA GLU A 20 -10.52 8.45 10.19
C GLU A 20 -10.93 9.77 9.52
N LYS A 21 -10.62 9.91 8.22
CA LYS A 21 -11.04 11.05 7.41
C LYS A 21 -12.51 11.02 6.97
N LYS A 22 -13.29 10.03 7.41
CA LYS A 22 -14.71 9.82 7.04
C LYS A 22 -14.94 9.70 5.53
N LYS A 23 -13.93 9.28 4.78
CA LYS A 23 -14.03 9.00 3.34
C LYS A 23 -14.59 7.61 3.04
N VAL A 24 -14.55 6.74 4.03
CA VAL A 24 -15.13 5.40 3.97
C VAL A 24 -15.95 5.18 5.23
N SER A 25 -17.08 4.47 5.11
CA SER A 25 -17.90 4.13 6.27
C SER A 25 -17.25 3.01 7.10
N GLN A 26 -17.63 2.90 8.38
CA GLN A 26 -17.19 1.79 9.23
C GLN A 26 -17.53 0.42 8.63
N GLN A 27 -18.73 0.30 8.03
CA GLN A 27 -19.14 -0.92 7.34
C GLN A 27 -18.19 -1.27 6.20
N ARG A 28 -17.91 -0.31 5.30
CA ARG A 28 -17.01 -0.54 4.16
C ARG A 28 -15.59 -0.86 4.62
N PHE A 29 -15.11 -0.22 5.68
CA PHE A 29 -13.82 -0.56 6.29
C PHE A 29 -13.81 -2.01 6.79
N ASN A 30 -14.85 -2.44 7.50
CA ASN A 30 -14.96 -3.81 8.02
C ASN A 30 -15.01 -4.84 6.88
N ASP A 31 -15.75 -4.55 5.80
CA ASP A 31 -15.83 -5.43 4.62
C ASP A 31 -14.47 -5.61 3.95
N LEU A 32 -13.72 -4.50 3.77
CA LEU A 32 -12.38 -4.53 3.20
C LEU A 32 -11.39 -5.22 4.15
N LYS A 33 -11.51 -5.01 5.47
CA LYS A 33 -10.70 -5.71 6.47
C LYS A 33 -10.90 -7.21 6.41
N PHE A 34 -12.16 -7.63 6.35
CA PHE A 34 -12.52 -9.03 6.17
C PHE A 34 -11.94 -9.57 4.88
N ALA A 35 -12.05 -8.83 3.77
CA ALA A 35 -11.50 -9.25 2.49
C ALA A 35 -9.97 -9.41 2.53
N ALA A 36 -9.25 -8.47 3.13
CA ALA A 36 -7.80 -8.52 3.27
C ALA A 36 -7.35 -9.73 4.12
N ASN A 37 -8.00 -9.97 5.25
CA ASN A 37 -7.67 -11.07 6.16
C ASN A 37 -7.97 -12.46 5.59
N ASN A 38 -8.95 -12.56 4.68
CA ASN A 38 -9.39 -13.81 4.06
C ASN A 38 -8.90 -13.96 2.61
N ASN A 39 -8.01 -13.07 2.14
CA ASN A 39 -7.50 -13.06 0.76
C ASN A 39 -8.62 -13.05 -0.31
N ILE A 40 -9.72 -12.37 -0.01
CA ILE A 40 -10.83 -12.12 -0.94
C ILE A 40 -10.51 -10.86 -1.73
N ILE A 41 -10.73 -10.91 -3.04
CA ILE A 41 -10.45 -9.79 -3.94
C ILE A 41 -11.73 -8.95 -4.07
N PRO A 42 -11.74 -7.67 -3.61
CA PRO A 42 -12.90 -6.81 -3.81
C PRO A 42 -13.14 -6.52 -5.30
N LEU A 43 -14.39 -6.22 -5.64
CA LEU A 43 -14.76 -5.83 -7.01
C LEU A 43 -14.08 -4.51 -7.41
N ARG A 44 -13.81 -4.34 -8.71
CA ARG A 44 -13.16 -3.12 -9.25
C ARG A 44 -13.89 -1.85 -8.86
N ASN A 45 -15.21 -1.80 -9.01
CA ASN A 45 -16.01 -0.64 -8.63
C ASN A 45 -15.89 -0.29 -7.15
N VAL A 46 -15.88 -1.30 -6.27
CA VAL A 46 -15.65 -1.12 -4.83
C VAL A 46 -14.29 -0.49 -4.56
N LEU A 47 -13.24 -0.94 -5.25
CA LEU A 47 -11.90 -0.39 -5.14
C LEU A 47 -11.85 1.05 -5.69
N GLU A 48 -12.42 1.30 -6.86
CA GLU A 48 -12.48 2.62 -7.48
C GLU A 48 -13.19 3.65 -6.59
N ASP A 49 -14.35 3.27 -6.05
CA ASP A 49 -15.15 4.13 -5.18
C ASP A 49 -14.47 4.42 -3.85
N THR A 50 -13.71 3.46 -3.31
CA THR A 50 -13.02 3.61 -2.02
C THR A 50 -11.74 4.45 -2.17
N TYR A 51 -10.96 4.21 -3.23
CA TYR A 51 -9.62 4.79 -3.39
C TYR A 51 -9.56 5.81 -4.55
N LYS A 52 -10.57 6.69 -4.63
CA LYS A 52 -10.76 7.64 -5.75
C LYS A 52 -9.49 8.37 -6.17
N THR A 53 -8.76 8.96 -5.22
CA THR A 53 -7.52 9.69 -5.48
C THR A 53 -6.42 8.80 -6.08
N ALA A 54 -6.31 7.54 -5.63
CA ALA A 54 -5.35 6.61 -6.22
C ALA A 54 -5.74 6.27 -7.67
N PHE A 55 -7.03 6.14 -7.97
CA PHE A 55 -7.50 5.87 -9.32
C PHE A 55 -7.38 7.06 -10.27
N GLU A 56 -7.54 8.29 -9.79
CA GLU A 56 -7.23 9.49 -10.56
C GLU A 56 -5.75 9.48 -11.01
N ASN A 57 -4.85 9.15 -10.09
CA ASN A 57 -3.42 9.02 -10.39
C ASN A 57 -3.12 7.86 -11.36
N LEU A 58 -3.74 6.69 -11.14
CA LEU A 58 -3.60 5.55 -12.05
C LEU A 58 -4.08 5.88 -13.47
N LYS A 59 -5.22 6.58 -13.61
CA LYS A 59 -5.74 7.00 -14.92
C LYS A 59 -4.79 7.96 -15.63
N ASN A 60 -4.13 8.86 -14.89
CA ASN A 60 -3.11 9.75 -15.45
C ASN A 60 -1.87 8.97 -15.94
N ILE A 61 -1.38 8.01 -15.16
CA ILE A 61 -0.27 7.13 -15.56
C ILE A 61 -0.67 6.29 -16.77
N ALA A 62 -1.85 5.68 -16.74
CA ALA A 62 -2.40 4.86 -17.81
C ALA A 62 -2.47 5.63 -19.13
N LYS A 63 -2.94 6.88 -19.10
CA LYS A 63 -2.98 7.79 -20.25
C LYS A 63 -1.58 8.03 -20.84
N ALA A 64 -0.58 8.30 -19.99
CA ALA A 64 0.80 8.49 -20.44
C ALA A 64 1.40 7.22 -21.06
N MET A 65 1.06 6.05 -20.51
CA MET A 65 1.49 4.75 -21.00
C MET A 65 0.67 4.20 -22.17
N LYS A 66 -0.42 4.88 -22.56
CA LYS A 66 -1.42 4.40 -23.55
C LYS A 66 -1.98 3.02 -23.21
N LYS A 67 -2.32 2.80 -21.94
CA LYS A 67 -2.84 1.53 -21.39
C LYS A 67 -4.13 1.75 -20.59
N ASP A 68 -4.79 0.65 -20.23
CA ASP A 68 -5.90 0.65 -19.29
C ASP A 68 -5.42 0.84 -17.84
N HIS A 69 -6.18 1.52 -16.98
CA HIS A 69 -5.75 1.77 -15.60
C HIS A 69 -5.75 0.53 -14.71
N TRP A 70 -6.41 -0.55 -15.12
CA TRP A 70 -6.31 -1.87 -14.50
C TRP A 70 -5.21 -2.74 -15.10
N ASP A 71 -4.46 -2.26 -16.08
CA ASP A 71 -3.27 -2.97 -16.56
C ASP A 71 -2.27 -3.11 -15.39
N ILE A 72 -1.82 -4.34 -15.12
CA ILE A 72 -0.93 -4.63 -14.00
C ILE A 72 0.37 -3.81 -14.06
N SER A 73 0.87 -3.48 -15.25
CA SER A 73 2.06 -2.64 -15.41
C SER A 73 1.81 -1.19 -15.00
N VAL A 74 0.60 -0.68 -15.15
CA VAL A 74 0.22 0.65 -14.66
C VAL A 74 0.14 0.66 -13.14
N ILE A 75 -0.44 -0.39 -12.53
CA ILE A 75 -0.54 -0.50 -11.07
C ILE A 75 0.84 -0.69 -10.43
N LYS A 76 1.72 -1.47 -11.07
CA LYS A 76 3.13 -1.59 -10.66
C LYS A 76 3.86 -0.26 -10.81
N ARG A 77 3.70 0.44 -11.94
CA ARG A 77 4.27 1.78 -12.10
C ARG A 77 3.87 2.71 -10.95
N TYR A 78 2.61 2.64 -10.54
CA TYR A 78 2.10 3.43 -9.43
C TYR A 78 2.75 3.07 -8.09
N PHE A 79 2.68 1.81 -7.65
CA PHE A 79 3.15 1.43 -6.31
C PHE A 79 4.61 1.00 -6.23
N ASP A 80 5.06 0.17 -7.17
CA ASP A 80 6.36 -0.50 -7.18
C ASP A 80 7.46 0.44 -7.68
N GLU A 81 7.21 1.11 -8.81
CA GLU A 81 8.21 1.98 -9.44
C GLU A 81 8.21 3.41 -8.88
N GLY A 82 7.43 3.67 -7.82
CA GLY A 82 7.59 4.86 -6.98
C GLY A 82 6.72 6.07 -7.32
N GLU A 83 5.81 6.03 -8.31
CA GLU A 83 4.95 7.19 -8.59
C GLU A 83 4.06 7.56 -7.39
N HIS A 84 3.56 6.58 -6.64
CA HIS A 84 2.84 6.80 -5.39
C HIS A 84 3.66 7.64 -4.40
N ASN A 85 4.93 7.28 -4.22
CA ASN A 85 5.84 8.03 -3.37
C ASN A 85 6.10 9.44 -3.91
N ASN A 86 6.19 9.61 -5.23
CA ASN A 86 6.32 10.92 -5.87
C ASN A 86 5.11 11.81 -5.60
N PHE A 87 3.90 11.27 -5.67
CA PHE A 87 2.68 12.01 -5.31
C PHE A 87 2.69 12.49 -3.86
N ILE A 88 3.12 11.64 -2.93
CA ILE A 88 3.26 12.00 -1.51
C ILE A 88 4.34 13.08 -1.32
N ASN A 89 5.51 12.91 -1.94
CA ASN A 89 6.65 13.82 -1.82
C ASN A 89 6.36 15.20 -2.39
N SER A 90 5.61 15.27 -3.49
CA SER A 90 5.20 16.53 -4.10
C SER A 90 4.15 17.30 -3.29
N GLY A 91 3.63 16.72 -2.19
CA GLY A 91 2.56 17.33 -1.40
C GLY A 91 1.25 17.50 -2.18
N LYS A 92 1.04 16.72 -3.25
CA LYS A 92 -0.19 16.82 -4.04
C LYS A 92 -1.40 16.37 -3.25
N GLY A 93 -2.51 17.09 -3.42
CA GLY A 93 -3.79 16.79 -2.79
C GLY A 93 -3.69 16.81 -1.27
N GLU A 94 -4.11 15.73 -0.63
CA GLU A 94 -4.20 15.67 0.83
C GLU A 94 -2.86 15.60 1.55
N PHE A 95 -1.77 15.34 0.82
CA PHE A 95 -0.44 15.29 1.41
C PHE A 95 0.18 16.68 1.58
N GLY A 96 -0.39 17.74 1.00
CA GLY A 96 0.18 19.10 1.10
C GLY A 96 0.34 19.57 2.54
N HIS A 97 -0.61 19.21 3.40
CA HIS A 97 -0.64 19.60 4.82
C HIS A 97 -0.39 18.44 5.78
N ALA A 98 -0.14 17.23 5.26
CA ALA A 98 0.11 16.07 6.10
C ALA A 98 1.49 16.18 6.80
N PRO A 99 1.60 15.81 8.09
CA PRO A 99 2.89 15.78 8.77
C PRO A 99 3.82 14.74 8.11
N GLU A 100 5.13 14.98 8.19
CA GLU A 100 6.12 14.12 7.54
C GLU A 100 6.07 12.67 8.04
N SER A 101 5.74 12.45 9.31
CA SER A 101 5.53 11.11 9.86
C SER A 101 4.40 10.35 9.17
N LEU A 102 3.27 11.02 8.87
CA LEU A 102 2.16 10.40 8.14
C LEU A 102 2.54 10.15 6.67
N LYS A 103 3.23 11.10 6.03
CA LYS A 103 3.76 10.91 4.66
C LYS A 103 4.69 9.70 4.59
N ASP A 104 5.62 9.59 5.53
CA ASP A 104 6.57 8.47 5.61
C ASP A 104 5.85 7.13 5.82
N MET A 105 4.77 7.10 6.61
CA MET A 105 3.93 5.91 6.78
C MET A 105 3.19 5.52 5.50
N CYS A 106 2.69 6.51 4.73
CA CYS A 106 2.00 6.29 3.46
C CYS A 106 2.94 6.00 2.28
N ARG A 107 4.26 6.16 2.40
CA ARG A 107 5.18 5.73 1.35
C ARG A 107 5.35 4.21 1.37
N VAL A 108 5.57 3.66 0.18
CA VAL A 108 6.08 2.29 0.00
C VAL A 108 7.59 2.33 0.18
N HIS A 109 8.12 1.53 1.10
CA HIS A 109 9.56 1.41 1.33
C HIS A 109 10.03 0.00 1.04
N GLU A 110 11.22 -0.13 0.47
CA GLU A 110 11.95 -1.39 0.49
C GLU A 110 12.78 -1.49 1.76
N GLY A 111 12.83 -2.67 2.35
CA GLY A 111 13.60 -2.92 3.55
C GLY A 111 14.01 -4.38 3.70
N VAL A 112 14.76 -4.64 4.77
CA VAL A 112 15.22 -5.97 5.17
C VAL A 112 14.56 -6.33 6.49
N ILE A 113 14.08 -7.57 6.62
CA ILE A 113 13.58 -8.07 7.90
C ILE A 113 14.77 -8.27 8.84
N ASP A 114 14.79 -7.49 9.91
CA ASP A 114 15.76 -7.66 10.99
C ASP A 114 15.33 -8.82 11.92
N SER A 115 14.10 -8.75 12.44
CA SER A 115 13.63 -9.71 13.44
C SER A 115 12.12 -9.97 13.36
N ILE A 116 11.72 -11.16 13.81
CA ILE A 116 10.31 -11.58 13.89
C ILE A 116 10.05 -12.09 15.31
N ASN A 117 9.15 -11.45 16.04
CA ASN A 117 8.82 -11.80 17.42
C ASN A 117 7.30 -11.71 17.66
N LYS A 118 6.68 -12.82 18.09
CA LYS A 118 5.24 -12.89 18.42
C LYS A 118 4.32 -12.30 17.34
N GLY A 119 4.67 -12.48 16.07
CA GLY A 119 3.90 -11.98 14.92
C GLY A 119 4.19 -10.54 14.50
N PHE A 120 5.02 -9.82 15.25
CA PHE A 120 5.53 -8.50 14.86
C PHE A 120 6.86 -8.65 14.11
N ILE A 121 7.01 -7.90 13.02
CA ILE A 121 8.16 -7.96 12.13
C ILE A 121 8.85 -6.61 12.18
N ARG A 122 10.10 -6.56 12.66
CA ARG A 122 10.91 -5.35 12.58
C ARG A 122 11.58 -5.31 11.20
N VAL A 123 11.30 -4.27 10.43
CA VAL A 123 11.87 -4.06 9.10
C VAL A 123 12.74 -2.81 9.13
N GLU A 124 14.00 -2.94 8.72
CA GLU A 124 14.91 -1.82 8.51
C GLU A 124 14.85 -1.35 7.06
N TYR A 125 14.78 -0.05 6.85
CA TYR A 125 14.60 0.58 5.54
C TYR A 125 15.37 1.90 5.45
N ASP A 126 15.48 2.46 4.24
CA ASP A 126 16.27 3.66 3.96
C ASP A 126 17.76 3.48 4.31
N ASN A 127 18.37 2.40 3.78
CA ASN A 127 19.74 1.98 4.06
C ASN A 127 20.04 1.90 5.57
N GLU A 128 19.19 1.17 6.30
CA GLU A 128 19.33 0.87 7.75
C GLU A 128 19.20 2.09 8.69
N ARG A 129 18.78 3.26 8.17
CA ARG A 129 18.61 4.47 8.99
C ARG A 129 17.32 4.49 9.79
N LYS A 130 16.32 3.70 9.37
CA LYS A 130 15.00 3.65 9.98
C LYS A 130 14.56 2.21 10.21
N ALA A 131 13.72 2.02 11.22
CA ALA A 131 13.06 0.75 11.49
C ALA A 131 11.56 0.95 11.69
N ARG A 132 10.75 -0.01 11.26
CA ARG A 132 9.31 -0.01 11.43
C ARG A 132 8.82 -1.38 11.88
N MET A 133 7.99 -1.39 12.92
CA MET A 133 7.24 -2.59 13.29
C MET A 133 6.11 -2.79 12.28
N CYS A 134 6.05 -3.98 11.70
CA CYS A 134 5.13 -4.33 10.65
C CYS A 134 4.33 -5.59 11.00
N MET A 135 3.12 -5.68 10.45
CA MET A 135 2.31 -6.89 10.46
C MET A 135 2.38 -7.62 9.11
N ASN A 136 2.09 -8.92 9.10
CA ASN A 136 2.01 -9.75 7.89
C ASN A 136 0.59 -10.30 7.69
N PRO A 137 -0.36 -9.46 7.26
CA PRO A 137 -1.76 -9.86 7.10
C PRO A 137 -1.93 -10.89 5.96
N TYR A 138 -0.98 -10.91 5.01
CA TYR A 138 -1.02 -11.79 3.84
C TYR A 138 -0.36 -13.15 4.08
N LYS A 139 0.05 -13.46 5.31
CA LYS A 139 0.67 -14.74 5.72
C LYS A 139 1.84 -15.14 4.82
N ILE A 140 2.62 -14.15 4.38
CA ILE A 140 3.84 -14.36 3.57
C ILE A 140 4.82 -15.17 4.42
N LYS A 141 5.47 -16.18 3.84
CA LYS A 141 6.55 -16.89 4.54
C LYS A 141 7.77 -15.98 4.58
N LEU A 142 8.11 -15.52 5.78
CA LEU A 142 9.15 -14.52 6.04
C LEU A 142 10.17 -15.06 7.04
N LYS A 143 11.44 -14.68 6.86
CA LYS A 143 12.54 -14.91 7.81
C LYS A 143 13.44 -13.67 7.90
N PRO A 144 14.22 -13.51 8.98
CA PRO A 144 15.29 -12.52 9.04
C PRO A 144 16.20 -12.57 7.80
N GLY A 145 16.59 -11.40 7.30
CA GLY A 145 17.37 -11.21 6.08
C GLY A 145 16.56 -11.15 4.77
N ASP A 146 15.27 -11.52 4.78
CA ASP A 146 14.43 -11.38 3.58
C ASP A 146 14.24 -9.90 3.19
N ARG A 147 14.26 -9.61 1.89
CA ARG A 147 13.93 -8.27 1.36
C ARG A 147 12.43 -8.16 1.13
N VAL A 148 11.85 -7.07 1.62
CA VAL A 148 10.40 -6.86 1.58
C VAL A 148 10.05 -5.43 1.17
N LYS A 149 8.82 -5.25 0.68
CA LYS A 149 8.18 -3.93 0.64
C LYS A 149 7.20 -3.76 1.78
N ILE A 150 7.25 -2.59 2.41
CA ILE A 150 6.36 -2.21 3.50
C ILE A 150 5.54 -0.98 3.14
N HIS A 151 4.32 -0.91 3.66
CA HIS A 151 3.43 0.24 3.51
C HIS A 151 2.52 0.35 4.74
N TYR A 152 2.47 1.54 5.36
CA TYR A 152 1.65 1.86 6.54
C TYR A 152 1.77 0.87 7.73
N GLY A 153 2.95 0.26 7.93
CA GLY A 153 3.17 -0.73 8.99
C GLY A 153 2.74 -2.16 8.62
N TYR A 154 2.63 -2.46 7.33
CA TYR A 154 2.34 -3.80 6.83
C TYR A 154 3.41 -4.25 5.86
N VAL A 155 3.77 -5.54 5.92
CA VAL A 155 4.57 -6.20 4.88
C VAL A 155 3.64 -6.54 3.72
N ILE A 156 3.93 -5.97 2.54
CA ILE A 156 3.09 -6.08 1.35
C ILE A 156 3.57 -7.21 0.44
N GLU A 157 4.87 -7.32 0.24
CA GLU A 157 5.45 -8.38 -0.57
C GLU A 157 6.87 -8.70 -0.14
N LYS A 158 7.29 -9.94 -0.45
CA LYS A 158 8.68 -10.38 -0.41
C LYS A 158 9.27 -10.24 -1.80
N ILE A 159 10.44 -9.62 -1.90
CA ILE A 159 11.15 -9.35 -3.16
C ILE A 159 12.13 -10.50 -3.46
N ILE A 160 12.94 -10.89 -2.46
CA ILE A 160 13.99 -11.93 -2.52
C ILE A 160 13.97 -12.72 -1.22
#